data_AF-A0A2S8YZ29-F1
#
_entry.id   AF-A0A2S8YZ29-F1
#
_cell.length_a   1.000
_cell.length_b   1.000
_cell.length_c   1.000
_cell.angle_alpha   90.00
_cell.angle_beta   90.00
_cell.angle_gamma   90.00
#
_symmetry.space_group_name_H-M   'P 1'
#
loop_
_entity.id
_entity.type
_entity.pdbx_description
1 polymer ?
#
loop_
_entity_poly.entity_id
_entity_poly.type
_entity_poly.pdbx_seq_one_letter_code
_entity_poly.pdbx_strand_id
1 'polypeptide(L)'
;MNSENLWVWEEIECEALRKALKDFNDAAPRADRITRRKLANAMGVSPTTVNSFLNGSRPLTKSIAIAFQNISGVPVRSFSARLADGIDTPQKRSAK
;
A
#
# COMPACT_ATOMS: atom_id res chain seq x y z
N MET A 1 -24.73 -9.76 -2.36
CA MET A 1 -23.35 -9.50 -1.92
C MET A 1 -23.01 -8.12 -2.44
N ASN A 2 -22.85 -7.12 -1.57
CA ASN A 2 -22.51 -5.77 -2.02
C ASN A 2 -21.07 -5.81 -2.54
N SER A 3 -20.93 -5.84 -3.87
CA SER A 3 -19.68 -5.54 -4.54
C SER A 3 -19.36 -4.08 -4.18
N GLU A 4 -18.49 -3.87 -3.20
CA GLU A 4 -17.85 -2.56 -3.00
C GLU A 4 -17.00 -2.32 -4.25
N ASN A 5 -17.64 -1.87 -5.33
CA ASN A 5 -16.94 -1.47 -6.55
C ASN A 5 -16.03 -0.32 -6.14
N LEU A 6 -14.73 -0.56 -6.23
CA LEU A 6 -13.76 0.50 -6.16
C LEU A 6 -14.05 1.48 -7.29
N TRP A 7 -13.72 2.73 -7.04
CA TRP A 7 -13.69 3.70 -8.11
C TRP A 7 -12.51 3.35 -9.02
N VAL A 8 -12.64 3.60 -10.32
CA VAL A 8 -11.58 3.31 -11.31
C VAL A 8 -10.22 3.87 -10.86
N TRP A 9 -10.20 5.07 -10.24
CA TRP A 9 -8.97 5.66 -9.73
C TRP A 9 -8.37 4.91 -8.52
N GLU A 10 -9.18 4.28 -7.68
CA GLU A 10 -8.69 3.45 -6.56
C GLU A 10 -8.14 2.11 -7.04
N GLU A 11 -8.75 1.53 -8.08
CA GLU A 11 -8.21 0.35 -8.77
C GLU A 11 -6.84 0.65 -9.36
N ILE A 12 -6.70 1.80 -10.05
CA ILE A 12 -5.42 2.29 -10.59
C ILE A 12 -4.36 2.41 -9.48
N GLU A 13 -4.70 2.95 -8.31
CA GLU A 13 -3.77 3.02 -7.17
C GLU A 13 -3.35 1.62 -6.69
N CYS A 14 -4.29 0.68 -6.59
CA CYS A 14 -4.00 -0.70 -6.19
C CYS A 14 -3.10 -1.42 -7.21
N GLU A 15 -3.37 -1.25 -8.50
CA GLU A 15 -2.54 -1.76 -9.58
C GLU A 15 -1.15 -1.14 -9.57
N ALA A 16 -1.04 0.18 -9.36
CA ALA A 16 0.23 0.88 -9.26
C ALA A 16 1.08 0.36 -8.10
N LEU A 17 0.48 0.12 -6.92
CA LEU A 17 1.17 -0.49 -5.79
C LEU A 17 1.61 -1.93 -6.11
N ARG A 18 0.75 -2.73 -6.74
CA ARG A 18 1.07 -4.11 -7.14
C ARG A 18 2.23 -4.13 -8.14
N LYS A 19 2.24 -3.21 -9.09
CA LYS A 19 3.33 -3.04 -10.06
C LYS A 19 4.63 -2.64 -9.36
N ALA A 20 4.59 -1.63 -8.50
CA ALA A 20 5.77 -1.20 -7.73
C ALA A 20 6.35 -2.34 -6.86
N LEU A 21 5.49 -3.14 -6.24
CA LEU A 21 5.88 -4.32 -5.47
C LEU A 21 6.55 -5.38 -6.37
N LYS A 22 6.01 -5.63 -7.56
CA LYS A 22 6.59 -6.56 -8.53
C LYS A 22 7.96 -6.07 -9.01
N ASP A 23 8.04 -4.81 -9.43
CA ASP A 23 9.27 -4.20 -9.95
C ASP A 23 10.38 -4.22 -8.88
N PHE A 24 10.06 -3.88 -7.63
CA PHE A 24 10.99 -3.99 -6.51
C PHE A 24 11.48 -5.43 -6.32
N ASN A 25 10.57 -6.41 -6.31
CA ASN A 25 10.91 -7.81 -6.07
C ASN A 25 11.71 -8.44 -7.22
N ASP A 26 11.51 -7.99 -8.45
CA ASP A 26 12.24 -8.44 -9.62
C ASP A 26 13.69 -7.92 -9.59
N ALA A 27 13.89 -6.68 -9.11
CA ALA A 27 15.23 -6.10 -8.92
C ALA A 27 15.93 -6.59 -7.63
N ALA A 28 15.18 -7.02 -6.61
CA ALA A 28 15.72 -7.41 -5.32
C ALA A 28 16.20 -8.87 -5.27
N PRO A 29 17.32 -9.16 -4.56
CA PRO A 29 17.69 -10.51 -4.18
C PRO A 29 16.55 -11.23 -3.43
N ARG A 30 16.48 -12.56 -3.51
CA ARG A 30 15.39 -13.34 -2.87
C ARG A 30 15.22 -13.05 -1.37
N ALA A 31 16.31 -12.75 -0.66
CA ALA A 31 16.29 -12.43 0.77
C ALA A 31 15.58 -11.10 1.09
N ASP A 32 15.63 -10.14 0.16
CA ASP A 32 15.12 -8.78 0.38
C ASP A 32 13.70 -8.58 -0.15
N ARG A 33 13.22 -9.54 -0.97
CA ARG A 33 11.87 -9.51 -1.55
C ARG A 33 10.80 -9.28 -0.49
N ILE A 34 9.88 -8.39 -0.83
CA ILE A 34 8.73 -8.04 -0.04
C ILE A 34 7.64 -9.06 -0.31
N THR A 35 7.37 -9.88 0.70
CA THR A 35 6.25 -10.82 0.69
C THR A 35 5.00 -10.17 1.26
N ARG A 36 3.81 -10.71 0.93
CA ARG A 36 2.55 -10.30 1.57
C ARG A 36 2.62 -10.40 3.09
N ARG A 37 3.31 -11.42 3.62
CA ARG A 37 3.52 -11.61 5.06
C ARG A 37 4.39 -10.50 5.65
N LYS A 38 5.43 -10.05 4.95
CA LYS A 38 6.29 -8.93 5.38
C LYS A 38 5.48 -7.63 5.49
N LEU A 39 4.65 -7.34 4.48
CA LEU A 39 3.72 -6.19 4.52
C LEU A 39 2.69 -6.32 5.63
N ALA A 40 2.10 -7.50 5.81
CA ALA A 40 1.09 -7.76 6.83
C ALA A 40 1.65 -7.53 8.23
N ASN A 41 2.85 -8.06 8.50
CA ASN A 41 3.56 -7.86 9.77
C ASN A 41 3.88 -6.38 10.02
N ALA A 42 4.35 -5.66 9.01
CA ALA A 42 4.65 -4.23 9.15
C ALA A 42 3.41 -3.37 9.44
N MET A 43 2.24 -3.82 9.01
CA MET A 43 0.96 -3.15 9.27
C MET A 43 0.24 -3.68 10.52
N GLY A 44 0.68 -4.79 11.11
CA GLY A 44 -0.05 -5.47 12.19
C GLY A 44 -1.39 -6.06 11.77
N VAL A 45 -1.53 -6.50 10.51
CA VAL A 45 -2.77 -7.11 9.99
C VAL A 45 -2.53 -8.51 9.42
N SER A 46 -3.59 -9.16 8.94
CA SER A 46 -3.48 -10.46 8.28
C SER A 46 -2.93 -10.36 6.83
N PRO A 47 -2.22 -11.39 6.32
CA PRO A 47 -1.86 -11.47 4.90
C PRO A 47 -3.04 -11.42 3.93
N THR A 48 -4.23 -11.86 4.37
CA THR A 48 -5.49 -11.75 3.61
C THR A 48 -5.86 -10.30 3.38
N THR A 49 -5.74 -9.45 4.40
CA THR A 49 -5.99 -8.01 4.29
C THR A 49 -5.06 -7.36 3.28
N VAL A 50 -3.77 -7.74 3.26
CA VAL A 50 -2.81 -7.28 2.25
C VAL A 50 -3.22 -7.73 0.84
N ASN A 51 -3.67 -8.97 0.70
CA ASN A 51 -4.11 -9.51 -0.57
C ASN A 51 -5.33 -8.75 -1.14
N SER A 52 -6.26 -8.32 -0.28
CA SER A 52 -7.41 -7.52 -0.71
C SER A 52 -7.01 -6.17 -1.33
N PHE A 53 -5.99 -5.50 -0.77
CA PHE A 53 -5.44 -4.29 -1.39
C PHE A 53 -4.76 -4.59 -2.73
N LEU A 54 -3.90 -5.61 -2.78
CA LEU A 54 -3.11 -5.93 -3.98
C LEU A 54 -3.94 -6.49 -5.14
N ASN A 55 -5.12 -7.03 -4.88
CA ASN A 55 -6.04 -7.49 -5.91
C ASN A 55 -7.09 -6.44 -6.28
N GLY A 56 -7.03 -5.23 -5.71
CA GLY A 56 -8.06 -4.22 -5.95
C GLY A 56 -9.44 -4.70 -5.52
N SER A 57 -9.55 -5.40 -4.39
CA SER A 57 -10.84 -5.69 -3.73
C SER A 57 -11.08 -4.73 -2.55
N ARG A 58 -10.12 -3.87 -2.26
CA ARG A 58 -10.17 -2.87 -1.18
C ARG A 58 -9.28 -1.68 -1.54
N PRO A 59 -9.74 -0.43 -1.34
CA PRO A 59 -8.95 0.75 -1.66
C PRO A 59 -7.72 0.88 -0.76
N LEU A 60 -6.65 1.48 -1.28
CA LEU A 60 -5.42 1.68 -0.52
C LEU A 60 -5.64 2.63 0.66
N THR A 61 -4.93 2.32 1.75
CA THR A 61 -4.90 3.14 2.96
C THR A 61 -3.50 3.69 3.20
N LYS A 62 -3.39 4.75 4.02
CA LYS A 62 -2.09 5.30 4.43
C LYS A 62 -1.20 4.23 5.07
N SER A 63 -1.77 3.29 5.82
CA SER A 63 -1.01 2.24 6.51
C SER A 63 -0.25 1.34 5.54
N ILE A 64 -0.87 0.85 4.45
CA ILE A 64 -0.17 0.03 3.46
C ILE A 64 0.83 0.84 2.64
N ALA A 65 0.50 2.09 2.35
CA ALA A 65 1.38 2.98 1.63
C ALA A 65 2.68 3.26 2.42
N ILE A 66 2.54 3.63 3.70
CA ILE A 66 3.67 3.85 4.63
C ILE A 66 4.45 2.56 4.84
N ALA A 67 3.77 1.43 5.08
CA ALA A 67 4.44 0.15 5.29
C ALA A 67 5.27 -0.26 4.06
N PHE A 68 4.73 -0.08 2.86
CA PHE A 68 5.47 -0.34 1.63
C PHE A 68 6.68 0.60 1.51
N GLN A 69 6.50 1.91 1.65
CA GLN A 69 7.59 2.89 1.59
C GLN A 69 8.71 2.60 2.60
N ASN A 70 8.35 2.26 3.85
CA ASN A 70 9.34 1.98 4.90
C ASN A 70 10.17 0.72 4.60
N ILE A 71 9.60 -0.26 3.90
CA ILE A 71 10.31 -1.51 3.58
C ILE A 71 11.08 -1.39 2.27
N SER A 72 10.50 -0.75 1.24
CA SER A 72 11.06 -0.70 -0.12
C SER A 72 11.90 0.55 -0.39
N GLY A 73 11.73 1.61 0.39
CA GLY A 73 12.25 2.95 0.09
C GLY A 73 11.52 3.67 -1.06
N VAL A 74 10.53 3.02 -1.70
CA VAL A 74 9.79 3.60 -2.82
C VAL A 74 8.80 4.65 -2.28
N PRO A 75 8.86 5.90 -2.75
CA PRO A 75 8.04 6.98 -2.22
C PRO A 75 6.55 6.74 -2.52
N VAL A 76 5.66 7.00 -1.54
CA VAL A 76 4.20 6.80 -1.73
C VAL A 76 3.64 7.52 -2.95
N ARG A 77 4.18 8.71 -3.27
CA ARG A 77 3.75 9.51 -4.42
C ARG A 77 3.93 8.78 -5.77
N SER A 78 4.78 7.75 -5.84
CA SER A 78 4.96 6.97 -7.09
C SER A 78 3.78 6.06 -7.44
N PHE A 79 2.91 5.75 -6.48
CA PHE A 79 1.74 4.89 -6.69
C PHE A 79 0.43 5.51 -6.19
N SER A 80 0.46 6.52 -5.32
CA SER A 80 -0.71 7.29 -4.91
C SER A 80 -0.32 8.70 -4.47
N ALA A 81 -0.67 9.70 -5.29
CA ALA A 81 -0.46 11.11 -4.95
C ALA A 81 -1.33 11.53 -3.75
N ARG A 82 -2.60 11.10 -3.71
CA ARG A 82 -3.55 11.43 -2.64
C ARG A 82 -3.08 10.93 -1.27
N LEU A 83 -2.56 9.70 -1.21
CA LEU A 83 -2.03 9.17 0.04
C LEU A 83 -0.75 9.89 0.44
N ALA A 84 0.12 10.25 -0.52
CA ALA A 84 1.31 11.03 -0.25
C ALA A 84 0.98 12.41 0.35
N ASP A 85 0.05 13.14 -0.27
CA ASP A 85 -0.43 14.44 0.24
C ASP A 85 -0.98 14.31 1.67
N GLY A 86 -1.73 13.23 1.92
CA GLY A 86 -2.29 12.95 3.24
C GLY A 86 -1.26 12.50 4.29
N ILE A 87 -0.08 12.02 3.90
CA ILE A 87 1.01 11.64 4.82
C ILE A 87 1.88 12.87 5.15
N ASP A 88 2.16 13.69 4.14
CA ASP A 88 2.98 14.90 4.29
C ASP A 88 2.28 15.99 5.12
N THR A 89 0.94 16.01 5.10
CA THR A 89 0.17 16.91 5.96
C THR A 89 0.20 16.40 7.40
N PRO A 90 0.89 17.05 8.36
CA PRO A 90 0.83 16.67 9.76
C PRO A 90 -0.62 16.83 10.23
N GLN A 91 -1.25 15.71 10.53
CA GLN A 91 -2.58 15.70 11.14
C GLN A 91 -2.42 16.36 12.51
N LYS A 92 -2.88 17.63 12.63
CA LYS A 92 -2.93 18.33 13.91
C LYS A 92 -3.66 17.41 14.89
N ARG A 93 -2.93 16.84 15.84
CA ARG A 93 -3.52 16.13 16.97
C ARG A 93 -4.29 17.20 17.75
N SER A 94 -5.61 17.25 17.56
CA SER A 94 -6.48 17.94 18.49
C SER A 94 -6.38 17.19 19.82
N ALA A 95 -5.50 17.69 20.70
CA ALA A 95 -5.54 17.35 22.10
C ALA A 95 -6.89 17.84 22.66
N LYS A 96 -7.65 16.92 23.24
CA LYS A 96 -8.79 17.24 24.10
C LYS A 96 -8.42 16.82 25.51
#